data_AF-A0A8D9ALQ7-F1
#
_entry.id   AF-A0A8D9ALQ7-F1
#
_cell.length_a   1.000
_cell.length_b   1.000
_cell.length_c   1.000
_cell.angle_alpha   90.00
_cell.angle_beta   90.00
_cell.angle_gamma   90.00
#
_symmetry.space_group_name_H-M   'P 1'
#
loop_
_entity.id
_entity.type
_entity.pdbx_description
1 polymer ?
#
loop_
_entity_poly.entity_id
_entity_poly.type
_entity_poly.pdbx_seq_one_letter_code
_entity_poly.pdbx_strand_id
1 'polypeptide(L)'
;MHLALRALDVDTRQRFETNFDMNEVPTFDNLMVFVQKQCHIKEISQGTGQPPQVSVQRKPATPHQPSSSSYGFRSARNTLVSTAQPTPASASCPLCKENHKLFQCSSFQADQEV
;
A
#
# COMPACT_ATOMS: atom_id res chain seq x y z
N MET A 1 -23.78 -7.13 0.80
CA MET A 1 -23.25 -5.74 0.76
C MET A 1 -22.46 -5.35 2.01
N HIS A 2 -23.03 -5.41 3.22
CA HIS A 2 -22.34 -5.01 4.47
C HIS A 2 -20.97 -5.68 4.70
N LEU A 3 -20.85 -6.98 4.41
CA LEU A 3 -19.59 -7.71 4.58
C LEU A 3 -18.49 -7.18 3.64
N ALA A 4 -18.86 -6.87 2.39
CA ALA A 4 -17.94 -6.33 1.40
C ALA A 4 -17.51 -4.90 1.73
N LEU A 5 -18.42 -4.05 2.19
CA LEU A 5 -18.07 -2.71 2.67
C LEU A 5 -17.10 -2.78 3.87
N ARG A 6 -17.28 -3.75 4.78
CA ARG A 6 -16.36 -3.97 5.91
C ARG A 6 -14.96 -4.38 5.48
N ALA A 7 -14.82 -5.07 4.34
CA ALA A 7 -13.53 -5.46 3.80
C ALA A 7 -12.78 -4.29 3.14
N LEU A 8 -13.50 -3.21 2.76
CA LEU A 8 -12.87 -1.98 2.27
C LEU A 8 -12.31 -1.15 3.43
N ASP A 9 -11.18 -0.51 3.16
CA ASP A 9 -10.62 0.52 4.03
C ASP A 9 -11.57 1.72 4.15
N VAL A 10 -11.38 2.50 5.21
CA VAL A 10 -12.28 3.60 5.59
C VAL A 10 -12.38 4.65 4.49
N ASP A 11 -11.26 5.00 3.85
CA ASP A 11 -11.22 6.02 2.79
C ASP A 11 -11.97 5.54 1.55
N THR A 12 -11.68 4.31 1.09
CA THR A 12 -12.37 3.72 -0.07
C THR A 12 -13.87 3.59 0.17
N ARG A 13 -14.29 3.21 1.38
CA ARG A 13 -15.71 3.13 1.75
C ARG A 13 -16.38 4.50 1.72
N GLN A 14 -15.76 5.52 2.33
CA GLN A 14 -16.32 6.86 2.37
C GLN A 14 -16.46 7.46 0.95
N ARG A 15 -15.47 7.23 0.08
CA ARG A 15 -15.55 7.61 -1.33
C ARG A 15 -16.69 6.92 -2.05
N PHE A 16 -16.90 5.64 -1.81
CA PHE A 16 -18.03 4.91 -2.40
C PHE A 16 -19.36 5.51 -1.93
N GLU A 17 -19.53 5.74 -0.64
CA GLU A 17 -20.75 6.33 -0.06
C GLU A 17 -21.03 7.74 -0.59
N THR A 18 -19.97 8.54 -0.86
CA THR A 18 -20.10 9.89 -1.42
C THR A 18 -20.52 9.90 -2.90
N ASN A 19 -20.38 8.78 -3.62
CA ASN A 19 -20.78 8.71 -5.04
C ASN A 19 -22.30 8.55 -5.26
N PHE A 20 -23.08 8.33 -4.19
CA PHE A 20 -24.52 8.15 -4.28
C PHE A 20 -25.24 9.29 -3.59
N ASP A 21 -26.32 9.76 -4.21
CA ASP A 21 -27.24 10.71 -3.59
C ASP A 21 -27.97 10.05 -2.42
N MET A 22 -28.42 10.85 -1.44
CA MET A 22 -29.08 10.34 -0.22
C MET A 22 -30.34 9.48 -0.47
N ASN A 23 -30.91 9.54 -1.68
CA ASN A 23 -32.11 8.81 -2.06
C ASN A 23 -31.83 7.56 -2.91
N GLU A 24 -30.58 7.29 -3.28
CA GLU A 24 -30.21 6.12 -4.08
C GLU A 24 -29.59 5.05 -3.19
N VAL A 25 -30.12 3.82 -3.25
CA VAL A 25 -29.55 2.68 -2.53
C VAL A 25 -28.58 1.96 -3.46
N PRO A 26 -27.26 2.04 -3.21
CA PRO A 26 -26.30 1.36 -4.05
C PRO A 26 -26.47 -0.16 -3.98
N THR A 27 -26.33 -0.82 -5.12
CA THR A 27 -26.35 -2.29 -5.20
C THR A 27 -24.95 -2.86 -4.96
N PHE A 28 -24.88 -4.17 -4.78
CA PHE A 28 -23.60 -4.87 -4.72
C PHE A 28 -22.81 -4.78 -6.04
N ASP A 29 -23.49 -4.77 -7.18
CA ASP A 29 -22.86 -4.64 -8.49
C ASP A 29 -22.19 -3.26 -8.63
N ASN A 30 -22.86 -2.20 -8.15
CA ASN A 30 -22.29 -0.85 -8.12
C ASN A 30 -20.98 -0.82 -7.31
N LEU A 31 -20.94 -1.52 -6.17
CA LEU A 31 -19.74 -1.65 -5.36
C LEU A 31 -18.62 -2.37 -6.12
N MET A 32 -18.95 -3.46 -6.81
CA MET A 32 -17.97 -4.23 -7.57
C MET A 32 -17.34 -3.39 -8.70
N VAL A 33 -18.17 -2.69 -9.47
CA VAL A 33 -17.73 -1.80 -10.56
C VAL A 33 -16.86 -0.68 -10.01
N PHE A 34 -17.24 -0.08 -8.88
CA PHE A 34 -16.44 0.96 -8.24
C PHE A 34 -15.05 0.46 -7.84
N VAL A 35 -14.97 -0.69 -7.17
CA VAL A 35 -13.70 -1.27 -6.71
C VAL A 35 -12.81 -1.64 -7.90
N GLN A 36 -13.37 -2.26 -8.94
CA GLN A 36 -12.63 -2.57 -10.18
C GLN A 36 -12.03 -1.32 -10.82
N LYS A 37 -12.80 -0.24 -10.90
CA LYS A 37 -12.32 1.04 -11.44
C LYS A 37 -11.19 1.62 -10.60
N GLN A 38 -11.29 1.59 -9.28
CA GLN A 38 -10.23 2.07 -8.39
C GLN A 38 -8.94 1.25 -8.52
N CYS A 39 -9.04 -0.08 -8.59
CA CYS A 39 -7.89 -0.94 -8.84
C CYS A 39 -7.22 -0.61 -10.17
N HIS A 40 -8.00 -0.47 -11.24
CA HIS A 40 -7.48 -0.14 -12.56
C HIS A 40 -6.75 1.21 -12.60
N ILE A 41 -7.31 2.25 -11.97
CA ILE A 41 -6.65 3.56 -11.86
C ILE A 41 -5.31 3.43 -11.12
N LYS A 42 -5.28 2.64 -10.02
CA LYS A 42 -4.05 2.41 -9.25
C LYS A 42 -3.00 1.67 -10.05
N GLU A 43 -3.39 0.69 -10.87
CA GLU A 43 -2.49 -0.07 -11.74
C GLU A 43 -1.86 0.84 -12.80
N ILE A 44 -2.67 1.64 -13.49
CA ILE A 44 -2.18 2.59 -14.49
C ILE A 44 -1.23 3.61 -13.86
N SER A 45 -1.63 4.20 -12.73
CA SER A 45 -0.85 5.24 -12.05
C SER A 45 0.49 4.73 -11.51
N GLN A 46 0.56 3.45 -11.13
CA GLN A 46 1.81 2.80 -10.69
C GLN A 46 2.69 2.38 -11.88
N GLY A 47 2.09 1.98 -13.00
CA GLY A 47 2.81 1.60 -14.23
C GLY A 47 3.51 2.78 -14.92
N THR A 48 3.05 4.01 -14.71
CA THR A 48 3.67 5.22 -15.30
C THR A 48 4.93 5.71 -14.59
N GLY A 49 5.33 5.08 -13.47
CA GLY A 49 6.50 5.50 -12.68
C GLY A 49 7.84 4.88 -13.10
N GLN A 50 7.83 3.86 -13.97
CA GLN A 50 9.06 3.24 -14.45
C GLN A 50 9.46 3.87 -15.79
N PRO A 51 10.54 4.66 -15.88
CA PRO A 51 11.08 5.03 -17.18
C PRO A 51 11.41 3.74 -17.92
N PRO A 52 11.15 3.64 -19.24
CA PRO A 52 11.49 2.45 -20.00
C PRO A 52 12.97 2.16 -19.76
N GLN A 53 13.26 1.00 -19.15
CA GLN A 53 14.60 0.45 -19.11
C GLN A 53 14.96 0.11 -20.55
N VAL A 54 15.44 1.10 -21.28
CA VAL A 54 16.13 0.89 -22.54
C VAL A 54 17.33 0.02 -22.16
N SER A 55 17.24 -1.27 -22.48
CA SER A 55 18.36 -2.20 -22.37
C SER A 55 19.43 -1.74 -23.35
N VAL A 56 20.25 -0.77 -22.93
CA VAL A 56 21.44 -0.38 -23.66
C VAL A 56 22.39 -1.56 -23.56
N GLN A 57 22.45 -2.33 -24.64
CA GLN A 57 23.43 -3.36 -24.90
C GLN A 57 24.83 -2.74 -24.75
N ARG A 58 25.43 -2.90 -23.57
CA ARG A 58 26.78 -2.39 -23.28
C ARG A 58 27.78 -3.17 -24.13
N LYS A 59 28.28 -2.55 -25.20
CA LYS A 59 29.56 -2.93 -25.80
C LYS A 59 30.69 -2.69 -24.78
N PRO A 60 31.75 -3.51 -24.75
CA PRO A 60 32.82 -3.34 -23.77
C PRO A 60 33.58 -2.03 -23.98
N ALA A 61 33.87 -1.35 -22.87
CA ALA A 61 34.55 -0.06 -22.82
C ALA A 61 36.04 -0.18 -23.17
N THR A 62 36.53 0.75 -23.99
CA THR A 62 37.95 1.14 -24.03
C THR A 62 38.18 2.34 -23.11
N PRO A 63 39.32 2.45 -22.41
CA PRO A 63 39.53 3.46 -21.39
C PRO A 63 40.29 4.65 -21.97
N HIS A 64 39.71 5.86 -21.97
CA HIS A 64 40.49 7.09 -21.98
C HIS A 64 39.84 8.16 -21.10
N GLN A 65 40.73 8.87 -20.41
CA GLN A 65 40.54 9.73 -19.25
C GLN A 65 40.27 11.19 -19.69
N PRO A 66 40.32 12.22 -18.81
CA PRO A 66 39.17 13.02 -18.37
C PRO A 66 39.17 14.46 -18.92
N SER A 67 38.02 15.15 -18.87
CA SER A 67 38.04 16.62 -18.84
C SER A 67 36.88 17.22 -18.03
N SER A 68 37.29 18.14 -17.18
CA SER A 68 36.58 19.02 -16.27
C SER A 68 35.70 20.05 -16.98
N SER A 69 34.55 20.42 -16.39
CA SER A 69 34.23 21.81 -16.01
C SER A 69 32.80 21.92 -15.48
N SER A 70 32.63 22.80 -14.51
CA SER A 70 31.45 23.10 -13.70
C SER A 70 30.30 23.76 -14.48
N TYR A 71 29.07 23.68 -13.96
CA TYR A 71 28.22 24.80 -13.50
C TYR A 71 26.75 24.34 -13.41
N GLY A 72 26.06 24.58 -12.27
CA GLY A 72 24.59 24.52 -12.23
C GLY A 72 23.92 23.99 -10.95
N PHE A 73 24.12 24.67 -9.82
CA PHE A 73 23.22 24.82 -8.66
C PHE A 73 21.71 24.68 -9.06
N ARG A 74 20.84 23.86 -8.46
CA ARG A 74 20.33 23.81 -7.07
C ARG A 74 19.62 22.45 -6.83
N SER A 75 20.05 21.68 -5.84
CA SER A 75 19.29 20.52 -5.35
C SER A 75 18.40 20.96 -4.18
N ALA A 76 17.10 21.05 -4.41
CA ALA A 76 16.12 21.21 -3.34
C ALA A 76 16.06 19.90 -2.55
N ARG A 77 16.73 19.84 -1.39
CA ARG A 77 16.57 18.74 -0.45
C ARG A 77 15.18 18.85 0.19
N ASN A 78 14.24 18.02 -0.26
CA ASN A 78 13.04 17.74 0.52
C ASN A 78 13.42 16.77 1.64
N THR A 79 13.42 17.27 2.87
CA THR A 79 13.57 16.48 4.08
C THR A 79 12.28 15.69 4.30
N LEU A 80 12.32 14.37 4.07
CA LEU A 80 11.21 13.49 4.43
C LEU A 80 11.22 13.30 5.94
N VAL A 81 10.18 13.79 6.62
CA VAL A 81 9.95 13.54 8.04
C VAL A 81 9.55 12.08 8.20
N SER A 82 10.40 11.30 8.85
CA SER A 82 10.10 9.93 9.26
C SER A 82 9.12 9.98 10.44
N THR A 83 7.85 9.67 10.19
CA THR A 83 6.89 9.41 11.26
C THR A 83 7.21 8.03 11.84
N ALA A 84 8.03 8.00 12.88
CA ALA A 84 8.19 6.82 13.70
C ALA A 84 6.80 6.43 14.23
N GLN A 85 6.23 5.36 13.66
CA GLN A 85 5.00 4.77 14.15
C GLN A 85 5.25 4.33 15.60
N PRO A 86 4.39 4.71 16.57
CA PRO A 86 4.51 4.17 17.91
C PRO A 86 4.37 2.65 17.82
N THR A 87 5.39 1.93 18.28
CA THR A 87 5.31 0.48 18.43
C THR A 87 4.08 0.17 19.27
N PRO A 88 3.13 -0.66 18.80
CA PRO A 88 1.98 -1.01 19.61
C PRO A 88 2.51 -1.60 20.91
N ALA A 89 2.06 -1.03 22.04
CA ALA A 89 2.32 -1.58 23.36
C ALA A 89 2.05 -3.08 23.30
N SER A 90 3.03 -3.87 23.73
CA SER A 90 3.01 -5.33 23.74
C SER A 90 1.71 -5.84 24.37
N ALA A 91 0.71 -6.09 23.55
CA ALA A 91 -0.57 -6.61 23.99
C ALA A 91 -0.34 -8.07 24.35
N SER A 92 -0.35 -8.38 25.64
CA SER A 92 -0.33 -9.75 26.14
C SER A 92 -1.50 -10.52 25.55
N CYS A 93 -1.27 -11.75 25.16
CA CYS A 93 -2.29 -12.65 24.63
C CYS A 93 -3.47 -12.75 25.63
N PRO A 94 -4.72 -12.55 25.20
CA PRO A 94 -5.86 -12.58 26.10
C PRO A 94 -6.12 -13.97 26.72
N LEU A 95 -5.60 -15.04 26.12
CA LEU A 95 -5.85 -16.43 26.54
C LEU A 95 -4.84 -16.90 27.59
N CYS A 96 -3.55 -16.67 27.36
CA CYS A 96 -2.47 -17.17 28.21
C CYS A 96 -1.62 -16.06 28.85
N LYS A 97 -1.91 -14.78 28.54
CA LYS A 97 -1.23 -13.59 29.07
C LYS A 97 0.25 -13.45 28.68
N GLU A 98 0.74 -14.25 27.74
CA GLU A 98 2.11 -14.17 27.21
C GLU A 98 2.23 -13.25 25.99
N ASN A 99 3.45 -12.81 25.65
CA ASN A 99 3.69 -11.92 24.51
C ASN A 99 3.88 -12.70 23.21
N HIS A 100 2.79 -12.94 22.49
CA HIS A 100 2.81 -13.52 21.15
C HIS A 100 1.59 -13.11 20.33
N LYS A 101 1.61 -13.40 19.02
CA LYS A 101 0.45 -13.21 18.14
C LYS A 101 -0.59 -14.29 18.42
N LEU A 102 -1.89 -13.95 18.41
CA LEU A 102 -2.99 -14.87 18.78
C LEU A 102 -2.95 -16.22 18.04
N PHE A 103 -2.62 -16.23 16.75
CA PHE A 103 -2.54 -17.47 15.95
C PHE A 103 -1.36 -18.39 16.32
N GLN A 104 -0.40 -17.88 17.08
CA GLN A 104 0.72 -18.65 17.64
C GLN A 104 0.44 -19.11 19.08
N CYS A 105 -0.73 -18.78 19.63
CA CYS A 105 -1.12 -19.20 20.96
C CYS A 105 -1.49 -20.69 20.97
N SER A 106 -0.80 -21.48 21.79
CA SER A 106 -1.09 -22.90 21.98
C SER A 106 -2.51 -23.16 22.47
N SER A 107 -3.01 -22.34 23.42
CA SER A 107 -4.38 -22.42 23.92
C SER A 107 -5.43 -22.13 22.83
N PHE A 108 -5.12 -21.24 21.88
CA PHE A 108 -6.02 -20.91 20.76
C PHE A 108 -6.09 -22.02 19.70
N GLN A 109 -4.99 -22.77 19.52
CA GLN A 109 -4.95 -23.89 18.58
C GLN A 109 -5.69 -25.11 19.15
N ALA A 110 -5.59 -25.35 20.46
CA ALA A 110 -6.28 -26.46 21.13
C ALA A 110 -7.81 -26.34 21.07
N ASP A 111 -8.37 -25.12 21.06
CA ASP A 111 -9.82 -24.87 20.99
C ASP A 111 -10.41 -25.01 19.57
N GLN A 112 -9.58 -25.21 18.54
CA GLN A 112 -10.01 -25.38 17.15
C GLN A 112 -10.15 -26.86 16.71
N GLU A 113 -9.83 -27.82 17.58
CA GLU A 113 -9.86 -29.27 17.28
C GLU A 113 -11.04 -30.02 17.92
N VAL A 114 -12.22 -29.39 18.02
CA VAL A 114 -13.48 -30.05 18.44
C VAL A 114 -14.59 -29.81 17.42
#